data_AF-A0A645E0H6-F1
#
_entry.id   AF-A0A645E0H6-F1
#
_cell.length_a   1.000
_cell.length_b   1.000
_cell.length_c   1.000
_cell.angle_alpha   90.00
_cell.angle_beta   90.00
_cell.angle_gamma   90.00
#
_symmetry.space_group_name_H-M   'P 1'
#
loop_
_entity.id
_entity.type
_entity.pdbx_description
1 polymer ?
#
loop_
_entity_poly.entity_id
_entity_poly.type
_entity_poly.pdbx_seq_one_letter_code
_entity_poly.pdbx_strand_id
1 'polypeptide(L)'
;MNEYSIIEYSVNADGTTLTQLVDDINAAGAGMEAEVVRRISQTETGIAHTLQTLIWIVSIIICLLTLISITATLNAVVSERAREIGLKKALGAVAKDVMSEFVGESILLGLIGGAVGVAAGIWIANFISTKAFAVQLDVNWWVVPITLIFSVIIALVGSLVPARRISRINPVDVLGGE
;
A
#
# COMPACT_ATOMS: atom_id res chain seq x y z
N MET A 1 -42.22 -7.08 -45.68
CA MET A 1 -41.16 -7.90 -45.05
C MET A 1 -40.05 -6.96 -44.63
N ASN A 2 -40.06 -6.51 -43.39
CA ASN A 2 -38.93 -5.81 -42.76
C ASN A 2 -39.06 -5.96 -41.24
N GLU A 3 -38.81 -7.17 -40.74
CA GLU A 3 -38.75 -7.47 -39.31
C GLU A 3 -37.45 -6.90 -38.73
N TYR A 4 -37.46 -5.61 -38.39
CA TYR A 4 -36.52 -5.09 -37.41
C TYR A 4 -37.12 -5.36 -36.03
N SER A 5 -36.65 -6.44 -35.40
CA SER A 5 -37.19 -6.95 -34.14
C SER A 5 -36.53 -6.31 -32.91
N ILE A 6 -35.35 -5.68 -33.04
CA ILE A 6 -34.60 -5.13 -31.90
C ILE A 6 -33.77 -3.91 -32.33
N ILE A 7 -33.90 -2.79 -31.63
CA ILE A 7 -33.06 -1.61 -31.77
C ILE A 7 -32.38 -1.37 -30.41
N GLU A 8 -31.07 -1.56 -30.35
CA GLU A 8 -30.28 -1.39 -29.12
C GLU A 8 -29.66 0.02 -29.13
N TYR A 9 -30.09 0.89 -28.21
CA TYR A 9 -29.57 2.25 -28.08
C TYR A 9 -28.93 2.44 -26.70
N SER A 10 -27.62 2.67 -26.69
CA SER A 10 -26.85 2.86 -25.46
C SER A 10 -26.75 4.35 -25.15
N VAL A 11 -27.35 4.77 -24.03
CA VAL A 11 -27.25 6.13 -23.51
C VAL A 11 -26.56 6.09 -22.15
N ASN A 12 -25.52 6.88 -22.00
CA ASN A 12 -24.83 7.05 -20.73
C ASN A 12 -25.61 8.08 -19.89
N ALA A 13 -26.48 7.62 -18.99
CA ALA A 13 -27.29 8.47 -18.14
C ALA A 13 -27.47 7.86 -16.74
N ASP A 14 -27.55 8.72 -15.72
CA ASP A 14 -27.75 8.31 -14.33
C ASP A 14 -29.05 7.53 -14.14
N GLY A 15 -29.00 6.56 -13.23
CA GLY A 15 -29.99 5.48 -13.10
C GLY A 15 -31.43 5.89 -12.77
N THR A 16 -31.70 7.16 -12.43
CA THR A 16 -33.04 7.71 -12.18
C THR A 16 -33.69 8.23 -13.46
N THR A 17 -32.90 8.75 -14.41
CA THR A 17 -33.37 9.30 -15.69
C THR A 17 -33.71 8.18 -16.68
N LEU A 18 -33.01 7.04 -16.62
CA LEU A 18 -33.25 5.86 -17.46
C LEU A 18 -34.59 5.18 -17.16
N THR A 19 -35.02 5.18 -15.89
CA THR A 19 -36.32 4.64 -15.47
C THR A 19 -37.48 5.52 -15.91
N GLN A 20 -37.32 6.84 -15.85
CA GLN A 20 -38.34 7.79 -16.33
C GLN A 20 -38.53 7.71 -17.85
N LEU A 21 -37.44 7.53 -18.60
CA LEU A 21 -37.49 7.39 -20.06
C LEU A 21 -38.20 6.11 -20.51
N VAL A 22 -38.06 5.01 -19.75
CA VAL A 22 -38.74 3.75 -20.04
C VAL A 22 -40.23 3.82 -19.71
N ASP A 23 -40.60 4.49 -18.61
CA ASP A 23 -42.00 4.69 -18.26
C ASP A 23 -42.73 5.58 -19.30
N ASP A 24 -42.06 6.62 -19.82
CA ASP A 24 -42.62 7.49 -20.87
C ASP A 24 -42.78 6.78 -22.22
N ILE A 25 -41.86 5.86 -22.57
CA ILE A 25 -41.94 5.06 -23.81
C ILE A 25 -43.01 3.98 -23.71
N ASN A 26 -43.17 3.34 -22.55
CA ASN A 26 -44.22 2.34 -22.33
C ASN A 26 -45.62 2.98 -22.28
N ALA A 27 -45.74 4.22 -21.80
CA ALA A 27 -47.00 4.98 -21.82
C ALA A 27 -47.45 5.38 -23.24
N ALA A 28 -46.54 5.46 -24.21
CA ALA A 28 -46.84 5.80 -25.60
C ALA A 28 -47.48 4.67 -26.42
N GLY A 29 -47.63 3.45 -25.85
CA GLY A 29 -48.54 2.42 -26.37
C GLY A 29 -48.25 1.92 -27.79
N ALA A 30 -46.98 1.88 -28.21
CA ALA A 30 -46.57 1.47 -29.55
C ALA A 30 -46.13 -0.01 -29.65
N GLY A 31 -46.71 -0.90 -28.84
CA GLY A 31 -46.42 -2.35 -28.88
C GLY A 31 -44.95 -2.73 -28.63
N MET A 32 -44.17 -1.83 -28.03
CA MET A 32 -42.75 -2.00 -27.71
C MET A 32 -42.62 -2.06 -26.19
N GLU A 33 -42.23 -3.22 -25.66
CA GLU A 33 -41.85 -3.37 -24.25
C GLU A 33 -40.41 -2.90 -24.09
N ALA A 34 -40.22 -1.72 -23.53
CA ALA A 34 -38.89 -1.24 -23.17
C ALA A 34 -38.51 -1.84 -21.80
N GLU A 35 -37.58 -2.80 -21.80
CA GLU A 35 -36.99 -3.32 -20.58
C GLU A 35 -35.65 -2.61 -20.33
N VAL A 36 -35.49 -1.99 -19.16
CA VAL A 36 -34.18 -1.47 -18.75
C VAL A 36 -33.29 -2.67 -18.44
N VAL A 37 -32.57 -3.19 -19.44
CA VAL A 37 -31.45 -4.08 -19.20
C VAL A 37 -30.33 -3.22 -18.62
N ARG A 38 -30.40 -2.96 -17.32
CA ARG A 38 -29.20 -2.60 -16.58
C ARG A 38 -28.26 -3.78 -16.79
N ARG A 39 -27.20 -3.62 -17.58
CA ARG A 39 -25.96 -4.37 -17.34
C ARG A 39 -25.45 -3.91 -15.99
N ILE A 40 -26.13 -4.34 -14.92
CA ILE A 40 -25.52 -4.35 -13.62
C ILE A 40 -24.38 -5.35 -13.82
N SER A 41 -23.18 -4.79 -13.88
CA SER A 41 -21.94 -5.53 -13.94
C SER A 41 -21.71 -6.28 -12.62
N GLN A 42 -22.68 -7.12 -12.22
CA GLN A 42 -22.63 -7.94 -11.00
C GLN A 42 -21.54 -9.01 -11.13
N THR A 43 -21.25 -9.46 -12.36
CA THR A 43 -20.13 -10.37 -12.63
C THR A 43 -18.77 -9.67 -12.54
N GLU A 44 -18.64 -8.39 -12.90
CA GLU A 44 -17.36 -7.68 -12.78
C GLU A 44 -17.09 -7.16 -11.37
N THR A 45 -18.11 -6.77 -10.60
CA THR A 45 -17.91 -6.34 -9.21
C THR A 45 -17.40 -7.48 -8.33
N GLY A 46 -17.87 -8.72 -8.56
CA GLY A 46 -17.35 -9.90 -7.86
C GLY A 46 -15.86 -10.17 -8.16
N ILE A 47 -15.45 -10.06 -9.42
CA ILE A 47 -14.06 -10.29 -9.85
C ILE A 47 -13.15 -9.18 -9.30
N ALA A 48 -13.55 -7.91 -9.45
CA ALA A 48 -12.80 -6.77 -8.93
C ALA A 48 -12.64 -6.84 -7.41
N HIS A 49 -13.72 -7.17 -6.68
CA HIS A 49 -13.69 -7.30 -5.23
C HIS A 49 -12.82 -8.49 -4.77
N THR A 50 -12.83 -9.61 -5.52
CA THR A 50 -11.98 -10.76 -5.22
C THR A 50 -10.50 -10.41 -5.42
N LEU A 51 -10.15 -9.77 -6.53
CA LEU A 51 -8.78 -9.30 -6.80
C LEU A 51 -8.31 -8.30 -5.73
N GLN A 52 -9.16 -7.34 -5.36
CA GLN A 52 -8.86 -6.37 -4.33
C GLN A 52 -8.62 -7.02 -2.97
N THR A 53 -9.43 -8.01 -2.60
CA THR A 53 -9.26 -8.76 -1.35
C THR A 53 -7.94 -9.54 -1.34
N LEU A 54 -7.57 -10.17 -2.46
CA LEU A 54 -6.29 -10.87 -2.59
C LEU A 54 -5.10 -9.92 -2.46
N ILE A 55 -5.15 -8.73 -3.11
CA ILE A 55 -4.11 -7.71 -2.99
C ILE A 55 -3.96 -7.27 -1.54
N TRP A 56 -5.07 -7.00 -0.82
CA TRP A 56 -5.03 -6.64 0.59
C TRP A 56 -4.35 -7.70 1.45
N ILE A 57 -4.69 -8.98 1.27
CA ILE A 57 -4.07 -10.09 2.01
C ILE A 57 -2.57 -10.15 1.72
N VAL A 58 -2.18 -10.11 0.45
CA VAL A 58 -0.77 -10.14 0.03
C VAL A 58 -0.01 -8.93 0.59
N SER A 59 -0.58 -7.74 0.55
CA SER A 59 0.01 -6.53 1.12
C SER A 59 0.24 -6.65 2.62
N ILE A 60 -0.70 -7.24 3.37
CA ILE A 60 -0.52 -7.48 4.81
C ILE A 60 0.63 -8.46 5.06
N ILE A 61 0.70 -9.56 4.29
CA ILE A 61 1.78 -10.55 4.41
C ILE A 61 3.13 -9.91 4.11
N ILE A 62 3.24 -9.14 3.02
CA ILE A 62 4.48 -8.43 2.65
C ILE A 62 4.87 -7.42 3.74
N CYS A 63 3.89 -6.71 4.33
CA CYS A 63 4.14 -5.80 5.44
C CYS A 63 4.76 -6.53 6.64
N LEU A 64 4.20 -7.67 7.03
CA LEU A 64 4.73 -8.50 8.12
C LEU A 64 6.12 -9.05 7.81
N LEU A 65 6.35 -9.54 6.59
CA LEU A 65 7.67 -10.00 6.16
C LEU A 65 8.69 -8.87 6.20
N THR A 66 8.31 -7.68 5.74
CA THR A 66 9.17 -6.49 5.77
C THR A 66 9.58 -6.12 7.19
N LEU A 67 8.63 -6.14 8.13
CA LEU A 67 8.89 -5.92 9.56
C LEU A 67 9.91 -6.92 10.12
N ILE A 68 9.74 -8.21 9.79
CA ILE A 68 10.66 -9.27 10.22
C ILE A 68 12.05 -9.07 9.61
N SER A 69 12.13 -8.79 8.30
CA SER A 69 13.39 -8.55 7.60
C SER A 69 14.15 -7.36 8.19
N ILE A 70 13.49 -6.22 8.38
CA ILE A 70 14.08 -5.03 8.99
C ILE A 70 14.62 -5.36 10.39
N THR A 71 13.78 -6.01 11.22
CA THR A 71 14.15 -6.39 12.59
C THR A 71 15.38 -7.31 12.60
N ALA A 72 15.43 -8.30 11.72
CA ALA A 72 16.53 -9.25 11.60
C ALA A 72 17.83 -8.57 11.17
N THR A 73 17.78 -7.73 10.12
CA THR A 73 18.94 -6.99 9.62
C THR A 73 19.49 -6.06 10.70
N LEU A 74 18.64 -5.26 11.34
CA LEU A 74 19.07 -4.35 12.40
C LEU A 74 19.62 -5.08 13.63
N ASN A 75 19.05 -6.23 13.99
CA ASN A 75 19.59 -7.06 15.08
C ASN A 75 21.00 -7.59 14.77
N ALA A 76 21.28 -7.96 13.52
CA ALA A 76 22.61 -8.38 13.11
C ALA A 76 23.62 -7.23 13.24
N VAL A 77 23.27 -6.04 12.72
CA VAL A 77 24.11 -4.83 12.82
C VAL A 77 24.39 -4.45 14.28
N VAL A 78 23.37 -4.52 15.16
CA VAL A 78 23.53 -4.26 16.60
C VAL A 78 24.48 -5.27 17.25
N SER A 79 24.43 -6.54 16.84
CA SER A 79 25.32 -7.58 17.38
C SER A 79 26.78 -7.33 16.98
N GLU A 80 27.04 -6.89 15.74
CA GLU A 80 28.38 -6.54 15.28
C GLU A 80 28.95 -5.33 16.03
N ARG A 81 28.11 -4.30 16.25
CA ARG A 81 28.51 -3.06 16.96
C ARG A 81 28.40 -3.14 18.48
N ALA A 82 28.00 -4.29 19.04
CA ALA A 82 27.76 -4.46 20.47
C ALA A 82 29.01 -4.19 21.32
N ARG A 83 30.21 -4.60 20.84
CA ARG A 83 31.49 -4.32 21.51
C ARG A 83 31.82 -2.84 21.60
N GLU A 84 31.59 -2.09 20.52
CA GLU A 84 31.82 -0.65 20.49
C GLU A 84 30.85 0.10 21.43
N ILE A 85 29.58 -0.30 21.43
CA ILE A 85 28.55 0.25 22.32
C ILE A 85 28.87 -0.08 23.79
N GLY A 86 29.32 -1.30 24.07
CA GLY A 86 29.75 -1.75 25.39
C GLY A 86 30.94 -0.94 25.92
N LEU A 87 31.95 -0.70 25.08
CA LEU A 87 33.11 0.13 25.42
C LEU A 87 32.71 1.60 25.67
N LYS A 88 31.87 2.18 24.81
CA LYS A 88 31.34 3.55 25.02
C LYS A 88 30.58 3.66 26.34
N LYS A 89 29.71 2.69 26.66
CA LYS A 89 28.99 2.66 27.95
C LYS A 89 29.93 2.48 29.14
N ALA A 90 30.98 1.67 29.03
CA ALA A 90 31.98 1.49 30.09
C ALA A 90 32.77 2.77 30.39
N LEU A 91 32.96 3.62 29.37
CA LEU A 91 33.58 4.95 29.50
C LEU A 91 32.60 6.04 29.95
N GLY A 92 31.34 5.70 30.25
CA GLY A 92 30.33 6.63 30.77
C GLY A 92 29.40 7.25 29.74
N ALA A 93 29.38 6.76 28.48
CA ALA A 93 28.47 7.28 27.47
C ALA A 93 27.00 6.98 27.80
N VAL A 94 26.13 7.95 27.52
CA VAL A 94 24.70 7.89 27.84
C VAL A 94 23.98 7.02 26.80
N ALA A 95 23.25 5.99 27.26
CA ALA A 95 22.49 5.08 26.38
C ALA A 95 21.41 5.78 25.51
N LYS A 96 21.06 7.03 25.83
CA LYS A 96 20.13 7.87 25.05
C LYS A 96 20.72 8.33 23.73
N ASP A 97 22.03 8.60 23.67
CA ASP A 97 22.65 9.13 22.46
C ASP A 97 22.60 8.10 21.33
N VAL A 98 22.95 6.85 21.66
CA VAL A 98 22.85 5.69 20.75
C VAL A 98 21.41 5.44 20.30
N MET A 99 20.43 5.63 21.19
CA MET A 99 19.02 5.48 20.85
C MET A 99 18.56 6.55 19.85
N SER A 100 18.98 7.81 20.05
CA SER A 100 18.61 8.91 19.16
C SER A 100 19.24 8.79 17.77
N GLU A 101 20.49 8.32 17.69
CA GLU A 101 21.20 8.04 16.45
C GLU A 101 20.47 6.95 15.65
N PHE A 102 20.07 5.87 16.32
CA PHE A 102 19.37 4.75 15.71
C PHE A 102 17.96 5.10 15.21
N VAL A 103 17.24 5.95 15.96
CA VAL A 103 15.94 6.47 15.50
C VAL A 103 16.12 7.36 14.27
N GLY A 104 17.15 8.22 14.26
CA GLY A 104 17.50 9.03 13.08
C GLY A 104 17.83 8.18 11.87
N GLU A 105 18.63 7.13 12.04
CA GLU A 105 18.98 6.18 10.98
C GLU A 105 17.73 5.44 10.45
N SER A 106 16.83 5.02 11.34
CA SER A 106 15.56 4.37 10.97
C SER A 106 14.66 5.29 10.15
N ILE A 107 14.55 6.57 10.52
CA ILE A 107 13.76 7.56 9.78
C ILE A 107 14.36 7.80 8.40
N LEU A 108 15.68 7.94 8.31
CA LEU A 108 16.37 8.13 7.03
C LEU A 108 16.18 6.92 6.11
N LEU A 109 16.29 5.70 6.63
CA LEU A 109 16.04 4.47 5.88
C LEU A 109 14.58 4.39 5.39
N GLY A 110 13.61 4.76 6.23
CA GLY A 110 12.20 4.84 5.84
C GLY A 110 11.94 5.90 4.78
N LEU A 111 12.56 7.07 4.87
CA LEU A 111 12.41 8.14 3.88
C LEU A 111 13.02 7.75 2.53
N ILE A 112 14.24 7.20 2.52
CA ILE A 112 14.92 6.79 1.28
C ILE A 112 14.17 5.62 0.65
N GLY A 113 13.85 4.59 1.43
CA GLY A 113 13.08 3.42 0.96
C GLY A 113 11.70 3.80 0.45
N GLY A 114 10.99 4.68 1.18
CA GLY A 114 9.70 5.21 0.79
C GLY A 114 9.77 6.03 -0.51
N ALA A 115 10.74 6.95 -0.63
CA ALA A 115 10.93 7.75 -1.84
C ALA A 115 11.22 6.89 -3.07
N VAL A 116 12.11 5.90 -2.94
CA VAL A 116 12.44 4.95 -4.02
C VAL A 116 11.21 4.09 -4.34
N GLY A 117 10.49 3.60 -3.33
CA GLY A 117 9.30 2.78 -3.51
C GLY A 117 8.17 3.52 -4.23
N VAL A 118 7.93 4.79 -3.88
CA VAL A 118 6.94 5.64 -4.56
C VAL A 118 7.35 5.92 -6.00
N ALA A 119 8.61 6.30 -6.23
CA ALA A 119 9.12 6.56 -7.58
C ALA A 119 8.99 5.31 -8.47
N ALA A 120 9.39 4.14 -7.96
CA ALA A 120 9.25 2.87 -8.67
C ALA A 120 7.78 2.48 -8.89
N GLY A 121 6.92 2.68 -7.88
CA GLY A 121 5.49 2.38 -7.96
C GLY A 121 4.77 3.21 -9.01
N ILE A 122 5.03 4.52 -9.05
CA ILE A 122 4.49 5.43 -10.07
C ILE A 122 5.02 5.05 -11.45
N TRP A 123 6.31 4.71 -11.55
CA TRP A 123 6.91 4.31 -12.83
C TRP A 123 6.29 3.02 -13.38
N ILE A 124 6.12 2.00 -12.54
CA ILE A 124 5.48 0.72 -12.91
C ILE A 124 4.01 0.95 -13.27
N ALA A 125 3.27 1.76 -12.49
CA ALA A 125 1.87 2.08 -12.76
C ALA A 125 1.70 2.74 -14.14
N ASN A 126 2.53 3.74 -14.45
CA ASN A 126 2.51 4.41 -15.75
C ASN A 126 2.89 3.46 -16.90
N PHE A 127 3.87 2.59 -16.69
CA PHE A 127 4.31 1.62 -17.68
C PHE A 127 3.20 0.62 -18.02
N ILE A 128 2.52 0.07 -17.01
CA ILE A 128 1.40 -0.86 -17.19
C ILE A 128 0.21 -0.14 -17.83
N SER A 129 -0.13 1.08 -17.39
CA SER A 129 -1.26 1.84 -17.93
C SER A 129 -1.14 2.08 -19.43
N THR A 130 0.05 2.50 -19.86
CA THR A 130 0.34 2.85 -21.26
C THR A 130 0.35 1.61 -22.16
N LYS A 131 0.79 0.46 -21.65
CA LYS A 131 0.95 -0.77 -22.44
C LYS A 131 -0.27 -1.69 -22.43
N ALA A 132 -1.01 -1.77 -21.33
CA ALA A 132 -2.06 -2.76 -21.15
C ALA A 132 -3.47 -2.22 -21.38
N PHE A 133 -3.76 -0.97 -20.99
CA PHE A 133 -5.13 -0.46 -20.96
C PHE A 133 -5.37 0.77 -21.84
N ALA A 134 -4.32 1.46 -22.32
CA ALA A 134 -4.43 2.71 -23.08
C ALA A 134 -5.29 3.79 -22.39
N VAL A 135 -5.48 3.66 -21.07
CA VAL A 135 -6.15 4.62 -20.20
C VAL A 135 -5.09 5.41 -19.46
N GLN A 136 -5.34 6.70 -19.21
CA GLN A 136 -4.47 7.53 -18.37
C GLN A 136 -4.83 7.30 -16.90
N LEU A 137 -3.91 6.71 -16.13
CA LEU A 137 -4.04 6.62 -14.68
C LEU A 137 -3.74 7.99 -14.07
N ASP A 138 -4.74 8.58 -13.43
CA ASP A 138 -4.58 9.82 -12.68
C ASP A 138 -4.06 9.48 -11.28
N VAL A 139 -2.74 9.57 -11.07
CA VAL A 139 -2.12 9.32 -9.77
C VAL A 139 -2.43 10.49 -8.86
N ASN A 140 -3.23 10.23 -7.83
CA ASN A 140 -3.53 11.24 -6.83
C ASN A 140 -2.26 11.63 -6.04
N TRP A 141 -1.89 12.92 -6.11
CA TRP A 141 -0.73 13.48 -5.42
C TRP A 141 -0.76 13.24 -3.90
N TRP A 142 -1.94 13.08 -3.29
CA TRP A 142 -2.09 12.77 -1.86
C TRP A 142 -1.52 11.40 -1.46
N VAL A 143 -1.34 10.47 -2.41
CA VAL A 143 -0.78 9.14 -2.11
C VAL A 143 0.70 9.23 -1.72
N VAL A 144 1.45 10.19 -2.30
CA VAL A 144 2.88 10.36 -2.03
C VAL A 144 3.18 10.63 -0.55
N PRO A 145 2.62 11.67 0.11
CA PRO A 145 2.90 11.91 1.53
C PRO A 145 2.39 10.79 2.43
N ILE A 146 1.25 10.16 2.11
CA ILE A 146 0.68 9.07 2.91
C ILE A 146 1.60 7.86 2.92
N THR A 147 2.07 7.43 1.74
CA THR A 147 2.99 6.30 1.60
C THR A 147 4.35 6.57 2.23
N LEU A 148 4.85 7.81 2.13
CA LEU A 148 6.11 8.22 2.77
C LEU A 148 6.01 8.12 4.31
N ILE A 149 4.95 8.68 4.89
CA ILE A 149 4.68 8.61 6.34
C ILE A 149 4.54 7.14 6.76
N PHE A 150 3.79 6.35 6.00
CA PHE A 150 3.59 4.93 6.28
C PHE A 150 4.91 4.14 6.25
N SER A 151 5.80 4.43 5.30
CA SER A 151 7.12 3.81 5.22
C SER A 151 7.98 4.13 6.44
N VAL A 152 7.98 5.39 6.89
CA VAL A 152 8.67 5.80 8.12
C VAL A 152 8.09 5.08 9.35
N ILE A 153 6.76 4.96 9.45
CA ILE A 153 6.11 4.21 10.54
C ILE A 153 6.57 2.75 10.54
N ILE A 154 6.59 2.07 9.39
CA ILE A 154 7.05 0.68 9.29
C ILE A 154 8.51 0.56 9.74
N ALA A 155 9.38 1.46 9.26
CA ALA A 155 10.79 1.45 9.63
C ALA A 155 10.98 1.64 11.15
N LEU A 156 10.24 2.57 11.76
CA LEU A 156 10.25 2.80 13.20
C LEU A 156 9.73 1.59 13.98
N VAL A 157 8.61 1.00 13.56
CA VAL A 157 8.01 -0.16 14.24
C VAL A 157 8.97 -1.36 14.17
N GLY A 158 9.59 -1.61 13.02
CA GLY A 158 10.59 -2.66 12.85
C GLY A 158 11.86 -2.42 13.69
N SER A 159 12.19 -1.16 13.96
CA SER A 159 13.38 -0.80 14.74
C SER A 159 13.16 -0.80 16.26
N LEU A 160 11.91 -0.88 16.75
CA LEU A 160 11.61 -0.91 18.19
C LEU A 160 12.25 -2.10 18.93
N VAL A 161 12.26 -3.29 18.31
CA VAL A 161 12.84 -4.50 18.90
C VAL A 161 14.37 -4.36 19.08
N PRO A 162 15.17 -4.06 18.03
CA PRO A 162 16.62 -3.87 18.17
C PRO A 162 16.95 -2.65 19.05
N ALA A 163 16.17 -1.57 18.98
CA ALA A 163 16.34 -0.40 19.85
C ALA A 163 16.29 -0.77 21.35
N ARG A 164 15.31 -1.59 21.75
CA ARG A 164 15.24 -2.12 23.12
C ARG A 164 16.44 -3.00 23.46
N ARG A 165 16.93 -3.80 22.51
CA ARG A 165 18.11 -4.65 22.71
C ARG A 165 19.36 -3.83 23.03
N ILE A 166 19.60 -2.73 22.32
CA ILE A 166 20.73 -1.80 22.57
C ILE A 166 20.75 -1.29 24.01
N SER A 167 19.57 -0.93 24.55
CA SER A 167 19.47 -0.42 25.92
C SER A 167 19.90 -1.46 26.96
N ARG A 168 19.68 -2.74 26.70
CA ARG A 168 19.97 -3.88 27.60
C ARG A 168 21.39 -4.43 27.49
N ILE A 169 22.21 -3.94 26.55
CA ILE A 169 23.62 -4.34 26.45
C ILE A 169 24.36 -3.84 27.69
N ASN A 170 24.81 -4.75 28.55
CA ASN A 170 25.64 -4.44 29.71
C ASN A 170 27.13 -4.52 29.33
N PRO A 171 27.95 -3.55 29.75
CA PRO A 171 29.38 -3.54 29.45
C PRO A 171 30.11 -4.74 30.07
N VAL A 172 29.64 -5.25 31.22
CA VAL A 172 30.25 -6.39 31.91
C VAL A 172 30.09 -7.69 31.10
N ASP A 173 28.95 -7.91 30.46
CA ASP A 173 28.71 -9.10 29.64
C ASP A 173 29.50 -9.08 28.31
N VAL A 174 29.80 -7.88 27.81
CA VAL A 174 30.49 -7.69 26.52
C VAL A 174 32.02 -7.67 26.66
N LEU A 175 32.54 -7.26 27.82
CA LEU A 175 33.97 -7.14 28.11
C LEU A 175 34.49 -8.21 29.08
N GLY A 176 33.63 -8.76 29.94
CA GLY A 176 33.97 -9.81 30.91
C GLY A 176 33.52 -11.21 30.49
N GLY A 177 32.82 -11.34 29.36
CA GLY A 177 32.52 -12.63 28.75
C GLY A 177 33.75 -13.23 28.09
N GLU A 178 33.98 -14.51 28.41
CA GLU A 178 34.98 -15.46 27.89
C GLU A 178 35.51 -15.20 26.46
#